data_AF-A0A5N5E447-F1
#
_entry.id   AF-A0A5N5E447-F1
#
_cell.length_a   1.000
_cell.length_b   1.000
_cell.length_c   1.000
_cell.angle_alpha   90.00
_cell.angle_beta   90.00
_cell.angle_gamma   90.00
#
_symmetry.space_group_name_H-M   'P 1'
#
loop_
_entity.id
_entity.type
_entity.pdbx_description
1 polymer ?
#
loop_
_entity_poly.entity_id
_entity_poly.type
_entity_poly.pdbx_seq_one_letter_code
_entity_poly.pdbx_strand_id
1 'polypeptide(L)'
;MTNPIGANAAPACHYCATTERDLRPYGPGGSWVCFSCATKTPEREAQAQSAFGALLDGSAAISQSGIVAIGETSGPRPFDPDEVN
;
A
#
# COMPACT_ATOMS: atom_id res chain seq x y z
N MET A 1 32.07 -18.54 -4.06
CA MET A 1 30.87 -18.10 -4.81
C MET A 1 29.68 -18.18 -3.85
N THR A 2 29.42 -17.13 -3.08
CA THR A 2 28.28 -17.04 -2.17
C THR A 2 27.22 -16.16 -2.82
N ASN A 3 26.03 -16.74 -2.97
CA ASN A 3 24.85 -16.16 -3.60
C ASN A 3 24.15 -15.23 -2.58
N PRO A 4 23.99 -13.91 -2.82
CA PRO A 4 23.15 -13.10 -1.96
C PRO A 4 21.71 -13.12 -2.51
N ILE A 5 20.97 -14.18 -2.16
CA ILE A 5 19.51 -14.04 -2.09
C ILE A 5 19.25 -13.21 -0.83
N GLY A 6 19.02 -11.89 -0.95
CA GLY A 6 18.60 -11.13 0.23
C GLY A 6 19.01 -9.67 0.35
N ALA A 7 18.95 -8.88 -0.72
CA ALA A 7 18.90 -7.43 -0.58
C ALA A 7 17.79 -6.88 -1.49
N ASN A 8 16.53 -7.16 -1.15
CA ASN A 8 15.43 -6.38 -1.69
C ASN A 8 15.62 -4.97 -1.14
N ALA A 9 16.05 -4.03 -1.98
CA ALA A 9 16.04 -2.61 -1.62
C ALA A 9 14.64 -2.27 -1.08
N ALA A 10 14.58 -1.57 0.05
CA ALA A 10 13.30 -1.11 0.60
C ALA A 10 12.50 -0.40 -0.51
N PRO A 11 11.19 -0.66 -0.63
CA PRO A 11 10.39 0.01 -1.64
C PRO A 11 10.54 1.53 -1.50
N ALA A 12 10.57 2.24 -2.64
CA ALA A 12 10.68 3.70 -2.69
C ALA A 12 9.45 4.30 -3.37
N CYS A 13 9.00 5.46 -2.91
CA CYS A 13 7.85 6.14 -3.51
C CYS A 13 8.14 6.52 -4.97
N HIS A 14 7.30 6.09 -5.90
CA HIS A 14 7.39 6.38 -7.32
C HIS A 14 7.51 7.89 -7.64
N TYR A 15 6.84 8.74 -6.84
CA TYR A 15 6.77 10.18 -7.11
C TYR A 15 7.84 11.01 -6.43
N CYS A 16 8.35 10.60 -5.26
CA CYS A 16 9.26 11.42 -4.46
C CYS A 16 10.48 10.65 -3.93
N ALA A 17 10.67 9.41 -4.36
CA ALA A 17 11.80 8.53 -4.06
C ALA A 17 12.07 8.26 -2.55
N THR A 18 11.21 8.69 -1.64
CA THR A 18 11.39 8.43 -0.20
C THR A 18 11.29 6.93 0.10
N THR A 19 12.10 6.47 1.04
CA THR A 19 12.04 5.14 1.65
C THR A 19 11.65 5.19 3.13
N GLU A 20 11.31 6.38 3.65
CA GLU A 20 11.13 6.64 5.09
C GLU A 20 9.65 6.70 5.51
N ARG A 21 8.72 6.63 4.55
CA ARG A 21 7.27 6.68 4.81
C ARG A 21 6.63 5.33 4.55
N ASP A 22 5.46 5.10 5.15
CA ASP A 22 4.61 3.98 4.75
C ASP A 22 4.24 4.10 3.27
N LEU A 23 4.50 3.04 2.52
CA LEU A 23 4.29 2.98 1.07
C LEU A 23 3.28 1.88 0.76
N ARG A 24 2.35 2.20 -0.14
CA ARG A 24 1.32 1.27 -0.60
C ARG A 24 1.40 1.10 -2.12
N PRO A 25 1.06 -0.08 -2.67
CA PRO A 25 1.19 -0.36 -4.11
C PRO A 25 0.02 0.23 -4.92
N TYR A 26 -0.27 1.52 -4.74
CA TYR A 26 -1.42 2.22 -5.32
C TYR A 26 -1.05 3.14 -6.49
N GLY A 27 0.23 3.23 -6.84
CA GLY A 27 0.69 4.06 -7.94
C GLY A 27 0.56 3.37 -9.30
N PRO A 28 1.04 4.02 -10.38
CA PRO A 28 1.01 3.48 -11.73
C PRO A 28 1.56 2.06 -11.82
N GLY A 29 0.77 1.14 -12.38
CA GLY A 29 1.16 -0.26 -12.55
C GLY A 29 1.43 -1.02 -11.24
N GLY A 30 0.88 -0.57 -10.11
CA GLY A 30 1.14 -1.17 -8.79
C GLY A 30 2.43 -0.68 -8.12
N SER A 31 3.02 0.42 -8.62
CA SER A 31 4.22 1.01 -8.01
C SER A 31 3.95 1.47 -6.57
N TRP A 32 4.96 1.39 -5.72
CA TRP A 32 4.94 1.89 -4.35
C TRP A 32 4.79 3.41 -4.29
N VAL A 33 3.83 3.92 -3.52
CA VAL A 33 3.58 5.36 -3.33
C VAL A 33 3.27 5.67 -1.87
N CYS A 34 3.77 6.79 -1.35
CA CYS A 34 3.36 7.28 -0.04
C CYS A 34 2.02 8.01 -0.12
N PHE A 35 1.26 8.03 0.97
CA PHE A 35 -0.07 8.66 1.02
C PHE A 35 -0.07 10.11 0.52
N SER A 36 0.89 10.93 0.98
CA SER A 36 0.99 12.33 0.55
C SER A 36 1.21 12.52 -0.95
N CYS A 37 1.81 11.54 -1.64
CA CYS A 37 1.95 11.59 -3.10
C CYS A 37 0.74 11.01 -3.81
N ALA A 38 0.08 10.00 -3.22
CA ALA A 38 -1.13 9.40 -3.72
C ALA A 38 -2.31 10.38 -3.71
N THR A 39 -2.41 11.27 -2.71
CA THR A 39 -3.51 12.25 -2.59
C THR A 39 -3.16 13.65 -3.08
N LYS A 40 -1.97 13.84 -3.69
CA LYS A 40 -1.48 15.18 -4.07
C LYS A 40 -2.29 15.83 -5.20
N THR A 41 -2.86 15.04 -6.10
CA THR A 41 -3.69 15.53 -7.21
C THR A 41 -4.93 14.66 -7.35
N PRO A 42 -6.05 15.19 -7.88
CA PRO A 42 -7.28 14.43 -8.06
C PRO A 42 -7.09 13.14 -8.88
N GLU A 43 -6.23 13.19 -9.90
CA GLU A 43 -5.96 12.03 -10.77
C GLU A 43 -5.24 10.91 -10.02
N ARG A 44 -4.27 11.28 -9.17
CA ARG A 44 -3.53 10.31 -8.35
C ARG A 44 -4.40 9.73 -7.25
N GLU A 45 -5.26 10.56 -6.68
CA GLU A 45 -6.19 10.12 -5.65
C GLU A 45 -7.21 9.13 -6.23
N ALA A 46 -7.80 9.45 -7.38
CA ALA A 46 -8.73 8.55 -8.08
C ALA A 46 -8.04 7.22 -8.46
N GLN A 47 -6.79 7.27 -8.94
CA GLN A 47 -6.01 6.06 -9.20
C GLN A 47 -5.81 5.23 -7.94
N ALA A 48 -5.41 5.86 -6.84
CA ALA A 48 -5.14 5.16 -5.59
C ALA A 48 -6.42 4.55 -5.00
N GLN A 49 -7.54 5.26 -5.07
CA GLN A 49 -8.86 4.75 -4.66
C GLN A 49 -9.28 3.55 -5.52
N SER A 50 -9.09 3.61 -6.85
CA SER A 50 -9.38 2.48 -7.73
C SER A 50 -8.52 1.26 -7.41
N ALA A 51 -7.22 1.45 -7.16
CA ALA A 51 -6.31 0.37 -6.78
C ALA A 51 -6.69 -0.23 -5.41
N PHE A 52 -7.03 0.61 -4.44
CA PHE A 52 -7.51 0.19 -3.13
C PHE A 52 -8.82 -0.62 -3.23
N GLY A 53 -9.78 -0.17 -4.03
CA GLY A 53 -11.03 -0.88 -4.28
C GLY A 53 -10.80 -2.29 -4.85
N ALA A 54 -9.94 -2.42 -5.86
CA ALA A 54 -9.60 -3.73 -6.44
C ALA A 54 -8.97 -4.69 -5.41
N LEU A 55 -8.18 -4.16 -4.47
CA LEU A 55 -7.61 -4.97 -3.39
C LEU A 55 -8.66 -5.38 -2.36
N LEU A 56 -9.62 -4.51 -2.04
CA LEU A 56 -10.75 -4.87 -1.17
C LEU A 56 -11.60 -5.97 -1.81
N ASP A 57 -11.92 -5.85 -3.10
CA ASP A 57 -12.69 -6.87 -3.83
C ASP A 57 -11.96 -8.21 -3.86
N GLY A 58 -10.66 -8.19 -4.21
CA GLY A 58 -9.83 -9.39 -4.22
C GLY A 58 -9.71 -10.04 -2.83
N SER A 59 -9.67 -9.23 -1.78
CA SER A 59 -9.59 -9.74 -0.41
C SER A 59 -10.91 -10.30 0.09
N ALA A 60 -12.03 -9.66 -0.25
CA ALA A 60 -13.36 -10.18 0.05
C ALA A 60 -13.63 -11.52 -0.66
N ALA A 61 -13.04 -11.74 -1.83
CA ALA A 61 -13.16 -13.01 -2.55
C ALA A 61 -12.43 -14.17 -1.85
N ILE A 62 -11.40 -13.90 -1.04
CA ILE A 62 -10.57 -14.92 -0.39
C ILE A 62 -10.79 -15.02 1.13
N SER A 63 -11.45 -14.02 1.74
CA SER A 63 -11.72 -13.97 3.18
C SER A 63 -13.21 -14.14 3.46
N GLN A 64 -13.58 -15.22 4.17
CA GLN A 64 -14.97 -15.45 4.61
C GLN A 64 -15.47 -14.41 5.61
N SER A 65 -14.57 -13.77 6.36
CA SER A 65 -14.86 -12.73 7.35
C SER A 65 -14.70 -11.30 6.80
N GLY A 66 -14.28 -11.15 5.55
CA GLY A 66 -13.98 -9.85 4.93
C GLY A 66 -12.64 -9.24 5.37
N ILE A 67 -12.47 -7.94 5.11
CA ILE A 67 -11.36 -7.13 5.59
C ILE A 67 -11.88 -6.05 6.54
N VAL A 68 -11.21 -5.91 7.69
CA VAL A 68 -11.32 -4.73 8.54
C VAL A 68 -10.21 -3.76 8.14
N ALA A 69 -10.60 -2.62 7.57
CA ALA A 69 -9.67 -1.53 7.27
C ALA A 69 -9.72 -0.50 8.41
N ILE A 70 -8.57 -0.17 8.98
CA ILE A 70 -8.41 0.91 9.96
C ILE A 70 -8.09 2.18 9.19
N GLY A 71 -8.88 3.24 9.41
CA GLY A 71 -8.59 4.56 8.86
C GLY A 71 -7.57 5.30 9.72
N GLU A 72 -6.40 5.61 9.15
CA GLU A 72 -5.36 6.42 9.79
C GLU A 72 -5.08 7.69 8.99
N THR A 73 -4.32 8.64 9.57
CA THR A 73 -3.88 9.87 8.88
C THR A 73 -2.90 9.58 7.74
N SER A 74 -2.25 8.42 7.77
CA SER A 74 -1.41 7.84 6.71
C SER A 74 -2.23 7.11 5.63
N GLY A 75 -3.56 7.06 5.76
CA GLY A 75 -4.46 6.32 4.88
C GLY A 75 -4.97 5.01 5.50
N PRO A 76 -5.92 4.32 4.84
CA PRO A 76 -6.47 3.07 5.35
C PRO A 76 -5.45 1.92 5.26
N ARG A 77 -5.38 1.08 6.30
CA ARG A 77 -4.58 -0.15 6.32
C ARG A 77 -5.38 -1.35 6.84
N PRO A 78 -5.04 -2.60 6.43
CA PRO A 78 -5.63 -3.79 7.03
C PRO A 78 -5.34 -3.86 8.53
N PHE A 79 -6.30 -4.35 9.32
CA PHE A 79 -6.06 -4.69 10.72
C PHE A 79 -5.09 -5.88 10.84
N ASP A 80 -4.05 -5.71 11.65
CA ASP A 80 -3.12 -6.76 12.04
C ASP A 80 -3.39 -7.17 13.50
N PRO A 81 -3.84 -8.41 13.77
CA PRO A 81 -4.14 -8.86 15.13
C PRO A 81 -2.90 -8.96 16.03
N ASP A 82 -1.69 -9.00 15.49
CA ASP A 82 -0.46 -9.05 16.30
C ASP A 82 -0.09 -7.66 16.86
N GLU A 83 -0.67 -6.57 16.37
CA GLU A 83 -0.44 -5.22 16.87
C GLU A 83 -1.18 -4.90 18.18
N VAL A 84 -2.17 -5.73 18.54
CA VAL A 84 -3.00 -5.53 19.75
C VAL A 84 -2.63 -6.47 20.91
N ASN A 85 -1.61 -7.32 20.74
CA ASN A 85 -1.09 -8.25 21.75
C ASN A 85 0.32 -7.85 22.21
#